data_AF-A0A1F8B8M2-F1
#
_entry.id   AF-A0A1F8B8M2-F1
#
_cell.length_a   1.000
_cell.length_b   1.000
_cell.length_c   1.000
_cell.angle_alpha   90.00
_cell.angle_beta   90.00
_cell.angle_gamma   90.00
#
_symmetry.space_group_name_H-M   'P 1'
#
loop_
_entity.id
_entity.type
_entity.pdbx_description
1 polymer ?
#
loop_
_entity_poly.entity_id
_entity_poly.type
_entity_poly.pdbx_seq_one_letter_code
_entity_poly.pdbx_strand_id
1 'polypeptide(L)' 'MSLSKNDLNQIENIVDEKLDEKLDEKLTKLKSDIFDRIDPILKEVTTSREERPLLENRLEKLEEIHPEGKHRLAS' A
#
# COMPACT_ATOMS: atom_id res chain seq x y z
N MET A 1 52.91 0.73 -10.44
CA MET A 1 52.32 -0.34 -9.62
C MET A 1 51.13 -0.88 -10.40
N SER A 2 51.16 -2.15 -10.78
CA SER A 2 50.04 -2.82 -11.44
C SER A 2 49.29 -3.66 -10.40
N LEU A 3 47.96 -3.55 -10.38
CA LEU A 3 47.11 -4.40 -9.56
C LEU A 3 47.34 -5.87 -9.94
N SER A 4 47.48 -6.74 -8.94
CA SER A 4 47.55 -8.17 -9.15
C SER A 4 46.16 -8.71 -9.50
N LYS A 5 46.11 -9.88 -10.13
CA LYS A 5 44.83 -10.57 -10.41
C LYS A 5 44.01 -10.82 -9.13
N ASN A 6 44.69 -11.01 -8.00
CA ASN A 6 44.03 -11.19 -6.72
C ASN A 6 43.33 -9.91 -6.25
N ASP A 7 43.92 -8.75 -6.49
CA ASP A 7 43.33 -7.44 -6.13
C ASP A 7 42.07 -7.16 -6.97
N LEU A 8 42.08 -7.55 -8.25
CA LEU A 8 40.90 -7.42 -9.12
C LEU A 8 39.74 -8.29 -8.65
N ASN A 9 40.00 -9.55 -8.28
CA ASN A 9 38.97 -10.45 -7.77
C ASN A 9 38.40 -9.96 -6.43
N GLN A 10 39.22 -9.37 -5.56
CA GLN A 10 38.74 -8.79 -4.31
C GLN A 10 37.85 -7.57 -4.56
N ILE A 11 38.20 -6.72 -5.53
CA ILE A 11 37.38 -5.57 -5.91
C ILE A 11 36.04 -6.03 -6.49
N GLU A 12 36.03 -7.05 -7.35
CA GLU A 12 34.82 -7.62 -7.94
C GLU A 12 33.86 -8.11 -6.85
N ASN A 13 34.35 -8.92 -5.90
CA ASN A 13 33.53 -9.41 -4.79
C ASN A 13 32.99 -8.27 -3.90
N ILE A 14 33.81 -7.25 -3.59
CA ILE A 14 33.37 -6.11 -2.78
C ILE A 14 32.33 -5.26 -3.52
N VAL A 15 32.48 -5.14 -4.85
CA VAL A 15 31.51 -4.40 -5.67
C VAL A 15 30.19 -5.15 -5.70
N ASP A 16 30.20 -6.46 -5.95
CA ASP A 16 29.00 -7.29 -5.99
C ASP A 16 28.25 -7.28 -4.64
N GLU A 17 28.95 -7.53 -3.53
CA GLU A 17 28.35 -7.47 -2.19
C GLU A 17 27.68 -6.11 -1.91
N LYS A 18 28.36 -5.00 -2.23
CA LYS A 18 27.81 -3.66 -2.03
C LYS A 18 26.67 -3.32 -2.98
N LEU A 19 26.63 -3.94 -4.15
CA LEU A 19 25.55 -3.73 -5.13
C LEU A 19 24.29 -4.44 -4.63
N ASP A 20 24.42 -5.67 -4.16
CA ASP A 20 23.33 -6.46 -3.59
C ASP A 20 22.74 -5.77 -2.35
N GLU A 21 23.59 -5.34 -1.40
CA GLU A 21 23.13 -4.59 -0.21
C GLU A 21 22.33 -3.33 -0.59
N LYS A 22 22.81 -2.55 -1.55
CA LYS A 22 22.12 -1.33 -2.00
C LYS A 22 20.83 -1.62 -2.76
N LEU A 23 20.75 -2.72 -3.49
CA LEU A 23 19.54 -3.12 -4.19
C LEU A 23 18.49 -3.58 -3.19
N ASP A 24 18.87 -4.37 -2.20
CA ASP A 24 17.97 -4.82 -1.13
C ASP A 24 17.44 -3.67 -0.30
N GLU A 25 18.28 -2.70 0.08
CA GLU A 25 17.85 -1.49 0.77
C GLU A 25 16.83 -0.70 -0.05
N LYS A 26 17.10 -0.49 -1.35
CA LYS A 26 16.20 0.25 -2.25
C LYS A 26 14.89 -0.49 -2.48
N LEU A 27 14.94 -1.81 -2.65
CA LEU A 27 13.74 -2.63 -2.83
C LEU A 27 12.89 -2.65 -1.56
N THR A 28 13.52 -2.76 -0.39
CA THR A 28 12.84 -2.71 0.90
C THR A 28 12.17 -1.36 1.10
N LYS A 29 12.87 -0.27 0.80
CA LYS A 29 12.32 1.08 0.89
C LYS A 29 11.16 1.29 -0.09
N LEU A 30 11.30 0.86 -1.34
CA LEU A 30 10.23 0.95 -2.34
C LEU A 30 8.99 0.15 -1.91
N LYS A 31 9.18 -1.06 -1.39
CA LYS A 31 8.08 -1.88 -0.85
C LYS A 31 7.40 -1.14 0.31
N SER A 32 8.16 -0.64 1.29
CA SER A 32 7.61 0.14 2.41
C SER A 32 6.80 1.33 1.93
N ASP A 33 7.37 2.16 1.05
CA ASP A 33 6.70 3.35 0.52
C ASP A 33 5.41 3.01 -0.25
N ILE A 34 5.37 1.86 -0.92
CA ILE A 34 4.16 1.36 -1.60
C ILE A 34 3.12 0.89 -0.56
N PHE A 35 3.52 0.09 0.42
CA PHE A 35 2.61 -0.39 1.48
C PHE A 35 2.04 0.77 2.30
N ASP A 36 2.88 1.72 2.72
CA ASP A 36 2.47 2.90 3.48
C ASP A 36 1.43 3.76 2.75
N ARG A 37 1.44 3.75 1.42
CA ARG A 37 0.44 4.46 0.59
C ARG A 37 -0.80 3.62 0.31
N ILE A 38 -0.66 2.31 0.12
CA ILE A 38 -1.75 1.42 -0.27
C ILE A 38 -2.60 1.01 0.94
N ASP A 39 -1.98 0.76 2.09
CA ASP A 39 -2.67 0.37 3.33
C ASP A 39 -3.81 1.31 3.74
N PRO A 40 -3.65 2.66 3.78
CA PRO A 40 -4.75 3.55 4.11
C PRO A 40 -5.88 3.48 3.07
N ILE A 41 -5.55 3.37 1.78
CA ILE A 41 -6.55 3.26 0.70
C ILE A 41 -7.34 1.96 0.83
N LEU A 42 -6.67 0.83 1.06
CA LEU A 42 -7.35 -0.45 1.25
C LEU A 42 -8.24 -0.43 2.50
N LYS A 43 -7.78 0.20 3.57
CA LYS A 43 -8.56 0.38 4.79
C LYS A 43 -9.80 1.23 4.55
N GLU A 44 -9.68 2.38 3.88
CA GLU A 44 -10.81 3.24 3.51
C GLU A 44 -11.82 2.51 2.62
N VAL A 45 -11.35 1.76 1.62
CA VAL A 45 -12.24 0.98 0.73
C VAL A 45 -12.96 -0.12 1.51
N THR A 46 -12.28 -0.77 2.46
CA THR A 46 -12.86 -1.83 3.29
C THR A 46 -13.91 -1.24 4.23
N THR A 47 -13.58 -0.17 4.93
CA THR A 47 -14.52 0.56 5.79
C THR A 47 -15.73 1.07 5.01
N SER A 48 -15.52 1.64 3.81
CA SER A 48 -16.63 2.10 2.95
C SER A 48 -17.55 0.95 2.52
N ARG A 49 -17.01 -0.25 2.30
CA ARG A 49 -17.79 -1.45 1.96
C ARG A 49 -18.57 -1.99 3.17
N GLU A 50 -18.00 -1.89 4.37
CA GLU A 50 -18.66 -2.31 5.61
C GLU A 50 -19.75 -1.33 6.06
N GLU A 51 -19.56 -0.03 5.84
CA GLU A 51 -20.52 1.01 6.22
C GLU A 51 -21.73 1.08 5.28
N ARG A 52 -21.55 0.76 3.99
CA ARG A 52 -22.63 0.75 2.98
C ARG A 52 -23.87 -0.06 3.40
N PRO A 53 -23.78 -1.35 3.79
CA PRO A 53 -24.95 -2.11 4.20
C PRO A 53 -25.57 -1.57 5.49
N LEU A 54 -24.79 -0.95 6.39
CA LEU A 54 -25.32 -0.31 7.59
C LEU A 54 -26.12 0.95 7.24
N LEU A 55 -25.65 1.73 6.27
CA LEU A 55 -26.35 2.91 5.76
C LEU A 55 -27.63 2.53 5.02
N GLU A 56 -27.59 1.50 4.18
CA GLU A 56 -28.77 0.97 3.47
C GLU A 56 -29.86 0.52 4.46
N ASN A 57 -29.50 -0.28 5.46
CA ASN A 57 -30.44 -0.73 6.50
C ASN A 57 -31.04 0.45 7.31
N ARG A 58 -30.26 1.52 7.54
CA ARG A 58 -30.75 2.72 8.23
C ARG A 58 -31.70 3.53 7.35
N LEU A 59 -31.43 3.58 6.05
CA LEU A 59 -32.28 4.26 5.08
C LEU A 59 -33.65 3.57 5.00
N GLU A 60 -33.67 2.25 4.89
CA GLU A 60 -34.90 1.45 4.82
C GLU A 60 -35.80 1.70 6.04
N LYS A 61 -35.24 1.67 7.26
CA LYS A 61 -35.97 2.00 8.50
C LYS A 61 -36.49 3.44 8.54
N LEU A 62 -35.76 4.39 7.96
CA LEU A 62 -36.21 5.78 7.88
C LEU A 62 -37.33 5.96 6.86
N GLU A 63 -37.29 5.24 5.75
CA GLU A 63 -38.37 5.21 4.75
C GLU A 63 -39.65 4.55 5.31
N GLU A 64 -39.52 3.51 6.14
CA GLU A 64 -40.65 2.92 6.87
C GLU A 64 -41.34 3.92 7.82
N ILE A 65 -40.56 4.73 8.51
CA ILE A 65 -41.08 5.70 9.50
C ILE A 65 -41.61 6.96 8.81
N HIS A 66 -40.95 7.43 7.74
CA HIS A 66 -41.30 8.66 7.01
C HIS A 66 -41.40 8.40 5.49
N PRO A 67 -42.51 7.83 5.00
CA PRO A 67 -42.67 7.43 3.60
C PRO A 67 -42.70 8.60 2.59
N GLU A 68 -42.93 9.85 3.04
CA GLU A 68 -42.88 11.05 2.20
C GLU A 68 -41.50 11.73 2.17
N GLY A 69 -40.56 11.28 3.01
CA GLY A 69 -39.20 11.81 3.10
C GLY A 69 -38.31 11.26 1.98
N LYS A 70 -38.06 12.06 0.93
CA LYS A 70 -37.13 11.68 -0.14
C LYS A 70 -35.68 11.66 0.39
N HIS A 71 -35.22 10.53 0.91
CA HIS A 71 -33.84 10.34 1.34
C HIS A 71 -33.07 9.58 0.25
N ARG A 72 -32.31 10.30 -0.59
CA ARG A 72 -31.38 9.67 -1.54
C ARG A 72 -29.97 9.69 -0.97
N LEU A 73 -29.29 8.55 -0.98
CA LEU A 73 -27.85 8.49 -0.82
C LEU A 73 -27.24 9.25 -2.01
N ALA A 74 -26.55 10.37 -1.72
CA ALA A 74 -25.85 11.12 -2.75
C ALA A 74 -24.80 10.20 -3.38
N SER A 75 -24.91 10.03 -4.70
CA SER A 75 -24.05 9.19 -5.54
C SER A 75 -22.71 9.85 -5.79
#